data_AF-A0AAV5YS25-F1
#
_entry.id   AF-A0AAV5YS25-F1
#
_cell.length_a   1.000
_cell.length_b   1.000
_cell.length_c   1.000
_cell.angle_alpha   90.00
_cell.angle_beta   90.00
_cell.angle_gamma   90.00
#
_symmetry.space_group_name_H-M   'P 1'
#
loop_
_entity.id
_entity.type
_entity.pdbx_description
1 polymer ?
#
loop_
_entity_poly.entity_id
_entity_poly.type
_entity_poly.pdbx_seq_one_letter_code
_entity_poly.pdbx_strand_id
1 'polypeptide(L)'
;MTQRPRSKEYDARSIAHHYDVSNDFYTLFLDPLMVYTCAYYRDPDGKLEQAQADKLDLVCRKLRLQPGERVLDIGCGWGGFSIWAAQHYGVRAHGVTLSRQQAEWAAARIKREGLEDRCLVEYRDVRDLPADARYDKIAAIGVIEHVGIPNYPSFFGRVKEMLVDGGLYLNHGIHHEFHWKRTSQTDFLYRYVFPNGDLSGVTETLTEMERAGWELLDLENLRKHYARTC
;
A
#
# COMPACT_ATOMS: atom_id res chain seq x y z
N MET A 1 -8.11 17.68 -21.11
CA MET A 1 -8.29 16.30 -21.61
C MET A 1 -8.63 15.43 -20.42
N THR A 2 -9.86 14.93 -20.33
CA THR A 2 -10.25 13.97 -19.30
C THR A 2 -9.47 12.69 -19.52
N GLN A 3 -8.57 12.34 -18.60
CA GLN A 3 -7.84 11.09 -18.66
C GLN A 3 -8.85 9.93 -18.55
N ARG A 4 -8.64 8.85 -19.33
CA ARG A 4 -9.53 7.68 -19.30
C ARG A 4 -9.13 6.74 -18.13
N PRO A 5 -10.09 6.01 -17.55
CA PRO A 5 -9.81 4.91 -16.62
C PRO A 5 -8.74 3.94 -17.16
N ARG A 6 -7.82 3.50 -16.30
CA ARG A 6 -6.77 2.54 -16.66
C ARG A 6 -7.24 1.10 -16.47
N SER A 7 -6.81 0.20 -17.34
CA SER A 7 -7.19 -1.22 -17.31
C SER A 7 -6.31 -2.06 -16.38
N LYS A 8 -6.82 -3.23 -15.98
CA LYS A 8 -6.08 -4.21 -15.16
C LYS A 8 -4.76 -4.62 -15.79
N GLU A 9 -4.78 -4.86 -17.10
CA GLU A 9 -3.61 -5.30 -17.85
C GLU A 9 -2.52 -4.22 -17.91
N TYR A 10 -2.92 -2.94 -17.98
CA TYR A 10 -1.99 -1.82 -17.95
C TYR A 10 -1.28 -1.70 -16.60
N ASP A 11 -2.05 -1.79 -15.50
CA ASP A 11 -1.51 -1.70 -14.14
C ASP A 11 -0.56 -2.88 -13.87
N ALA A 12 -0.98 -4.12 -14.15
CA ALA A 12 -0.17 -5.32 -13.93
C ALA A 12 1.16 -5.27 -14.70
N ARG A 13 1.15 -4.86 -15.97
CA ARG A 13 2.38 -4.71 -16.77
C ARG A 13 3.31 -3.63 -16.21
N SER A 14 2.76 -2.52 -15.72
CA SER A 14 3.55 -1.41 -15.18
C SER A 14 4.18 -1.77 -13.82
N ILE A 15 3.43 -2.48 -12.96
CA ILE A 15 3.95 -3.00 -11.69
C ILE A 15 5.03 -4.04 -11.95
N ALA A 16 4.81 -5.02 -12.84
CA ALA A 16 5.84 -5.99 -13.19
C ALA A 16 7.12 -5.31 -13.72
N HIS A 17 7.01 -4.28 -14.58
CA HIS A 17 8.17 -3.58 -15.11
C HIS A 17 9.12 -3.05 -14.03
N HIS A 18 8.58 -2.50 -12.94
CA HIS A 18 9.39 -1.93 -11.86
C HIS A 18 9.76 -2.98 -10.81
N TYR A 19 8.78 -3.69 -10.27
CA TYR A 19 8.96 -4.54 -9.09
C TYR A 19 9.49 -5.95 -9.41
N ASP A 20 9.40 -6.40 -10.67
CA ASP A 20 9.94 -7.69 -11.10
C ASP A 20 11.37 -7.58 -11.69
N VAL A 21 12.14 -6.54 -11.35
CA VAL A 21 13.56 -6.43 -11.77
C VAL A 21 14.40 -7.56 -11.17
N SER A 22 14.39 -7.71 -9.84
CA SER A 22 14.87 -8.86 -9.07
C SER A 22 14.75 -8.55 -7.57
N ASN A 23 14.34 -9.51 -6.76
CA ASN A 23 14.34 -9.35 -5.30
C ASN A 23 15.75 -9.08 -4.75
N ASP A 24 16.79 -9.67 -5.35
CA ASP A 24 18.20 -9.46 -4.93
C ASP A 24 18.60 -8.00 -5.11
N PHE A 25 18.15 -7.34 -6.18
CA PHE A 25 18.42 -5.93 -6.40
C PHE A 25 17.86 -5.06 -5.27
N TYR A 26 16.61 -5.31 -4.87
CA TYR A 26 15.97 -4.56 -3.79
C TYR A 26 16.62 -4.81 -2.42
N THR A 27 17.14 -6.01 -2.18
CA THR A 27 17.84 -6.32 -0.92
C THR A 27 19.13 -5.52 -0.73
N LEU A 28 19.68 -4.91 -1.78
CA LEU A 28 20.90 -4.10 -1.69
C LEU A 28 20.70 -2.79 -0.91
N PHE A 29 19.47 -2.28 -0.84
CA PHE A 29 19.20 -0.96 -0.25
C PHE A 29 17.94 -0.89 0.63
N LEU A 30 17.05 -1.87 0.56
CA LEU A 30 15.90 -1.95 1.46
C LEU A 30 16.30 -2.48 2.84
N ASP A 31 15.45 -2.21 3.82
CA ASP A 31 15.56 -2.78 5.14
C ASP A 31 15.25 -4.29 5.13
N PRO A 32 15.59 -5.05 6.20
CA PRO A 32 15.34 -6.50 6.26
C PRO A 32 13.87 -6.91 6.13
N LEU A 33 12.91 -6.02 6.41
CA LEU A 33 11.49 -6.29 6.22
C LEU A 33 11.03 -6.11 4.76
N MET A 34 11.92 -5.64 3.87
CA MET A 34 11.66 -5.37 2.45
C MET A 34 10.51 -4.37 2.26
N VAL A 35 10.46 -3.32 3.08
CA VAL A 35 9.40 -2.30 3.02
C VAL A 35 9.82 -1.18 2.08
N TYR A 36 9.20 -1.14 0.90
CA TYR A 36 9.52 -0.13 -0.11
C TYR A 36 8.52 1.04 -0.14
N THR A 37 8.35 1.67 1.02
CA THR A 37 7.53 2.88 1.21
C THR A 37 8.14 3.77 2.29
N CYS A 38 7.60 4.97 2.49
CA CYS A 38 7.97 5.88 3.58
C CYS A 38 8.14 5.14 4.91
N ALA A 39 9.26 5.37 5.61
CA ALA A 39 9.43 4.95 6.99
C ALA A 39 8.83 5.98 7.96
N TYR A 40 8.75 5.65 9.25
CA TYR A 40 8.29 6.55 10.32
C TYR A 40 9.34 6.62 11.41
N TYR A 41 10.03 7.76 11.49
CA TYR A 41 11.13 7.98 12.44
C TYR A 41 10.59 8.55 13.75
N ARG A 42 10.30 7.69 14.75
CA ARG A 42 9.97 8.14 16.12
C ARG A 42 11.16 8.84 16.77
N ASP A 43 12.32 8.22 16.63
CA ASP A 43 13.60 8.84 16.93
C ASP A 43 14.11 9.53 15.65
N PRO A 44 14.27 10.86 15.64
CA PRO A 44 14.82 11.59 14.51
C PRO A 44 16.20 11.11 14.10
N ASP A 45 16.96 10.41 14.94
CA ASP A 45 18.29 9.86 14.62
C ASP A 45 18.28 8.33 14.42
N GLY A 46 17.09 7.71 14.47
CA GLY A 46 16.90 6.27 14.32
C GLY A 46 17.32 5.71 12.96
N LYS A 47 17.66 4.42 12.95
CA LYS A 47 18.01 3.67 11.72
C LYS A 47 16.77 3.31 10.91
N LEU A 48 16.94 3.08 9.61
CA LEU A 48 15.85 2.78 8.67
C LEU A 48 15.06 1.53 9.09
N GLU A 49 15.74 0.48 9.55
CA GLU A 49 15.11 -0.79 9.95
C GLU A 49 14.11 -0.57 11.09
N GLN A 50 14.50 0.21 12.10
CA GLN A 50 13.59 0.55 13.19
C GLN A 50 12.49 1.49 12.72
N ALA A 51 12.79 2.45 11.83
CA ALA A 51 11.79 3.38 11.31
C ALA A 51 10.73 2.68 10.43
N GLN A 52 11.10 1.62 9.71
CA GLN A 52 10.12 0.81 8.96
C GLN A 52 9.25 0.00 9.90
N ALA A 53 9.83 -0.65 10.92
CA ALA A 53 9.07 -1.32 11.97
C ALA A 53 8.10 -0.36 12.68
N ASP A 54 8.56 0.85 13.01
CA ASP A 54 7.76 1.90 13.62
C ASP A 54 6.59 2.35 12.74
N LYS A 55 6.79 2.38 11.42
CA LYS A 55 5.73 2.69 10.45
C LYS A 55 4.70 1.56 10.39
N LEU A 56 5.13 0.31 10.34
CA LEU A 56 4.21 -0.83 10.33
C LEU A 56 3.36 -0.85 11.60
N ASP A 57 3.98 -0.61 12.77
CA ASP A 57 3.28 -0.48 14.04
C ASP A 57 2.31 0.72 14.05
N LEU A 58 2.70 1.88 13.53
CA LEU A 58 1.81 3.04 13.40
C LEU A 58 0.55 2.71 12.58
N VAL A 59 0.71 2.01 11.45
CA VAL A 59 -0.42 1.58 10.62
C VAL A 59 -1.35 0.64 11.41
N CYS A 60 -0.81 -0.37 12.09
CA CYS A 60 -1.61 -1.27 12.92
C CYS A 60 -2.38 -0.52 14.02
N ARG A 61 -1.73 0.44 14.70
CA ARG A 61 -2.38 1.26 15.75
C ARG A 61 -3.48 2.15 15.20
N LYS A 62 -3.26 2.81 14.06
CA LYS A 62 -4.31 3.63 13.41
C LYS A 62 -5.50 2.80 12.95
N LEU A 63 -5.27 1.58 12.48
CA LEU A 63 -6.33 0.61 12.17
C LEU A 63 -6.94 -0.03 13.42
N ARG A 64 -6.40 0.21 14.61
CA ARG A 64 -6.90 -0.33 15.88
C ARG A 64 -7.05 -1.86 15.86
N LEU A 65 -6.11 -2.54 15.21
CA LEU A 65 -6.18 -3.99 14.98
C LEU A 65 -6.41 -4.76 16.29
N GLN A 66 -7.35 -5.68 16.27
CA GLN A 66 -7.62 -6.62 17.36
C GLN A 66 -7.30 -8.06 16.95
N PRO A 67 -6.82 -8.91 17.88
CA PRO A 67 -6.58 -10.32 17.57
C PRO A 67 -7.81 -11.02 16.98
N GLY A 68 -7.60 -11.79 15.90
CA GLY A 68 -8.65 -12.53 15.20
C GLY A 68 -9.37 -11.77 14.09
N GLU A 69 -9.25 -10.43 14.01
CA GLU A 69 -9.79 -9.64 12.89
C GLU A 69 -9.15 -10.04 11.56
N ARG A 70 -9.91 -9.91 10.46
CA ARG A 70 -9.45 -10.10 9.08
C ARG A 70 -8.98 -8.76 8.51
N VAL A 71 -7.74 -8.73 8.04
CA VAL A 71 -7.12 -7.52 7.49
C VAL A 71 -6.73 -7.75 6.03
N LEU A 72 -7.17 -6.87 5.13
CA LEU A 72 -6.69 -6.85 3.74
C LEU A 72 -5.55 -5.84 3.59
N ASP A 73 -4.47 -6.26 2.94
CA ASP A 73 -3.32 -5.44 2.55
C ASP A 73 -3.28 -5.36 1.01
N ILE A 74 -3.82 -4.26 0.47
CA ILE A 74 -3.87 -4.02 -0.97
C ILE A 74 -2.49 -3.55 -1.41
N GLY A 75 -1.92 -4.20 -2.43
CA GLY A 75 -0.56 -3.86 -2.89
C GLY A 75 0.49 -4.18 -1.83
N CYS A 76 0.39 -5.37 -1.22
CA CYS A 76 1.15 -5.75 -0.02
C CYS A 76 2.69 -5.81 -0.17
N GLY A 77 3.23 -5.55 -1.36
CA GLY A 77 4.66 -5.64 -1.63
C GLY A 77 5.21 -7.02 -1.29
N TRP A 78 6.38 -7.07 -0.64
CA TRP A 78 6.99 -8.30 -0.11
C TRP A 78 6.34 -8.81 1.19
N GLY A 79 5.11 -8.38 1.49
CA GLY A 79 4.33 -8.83 2.63
C GLY A 79 4.68 -8.16 3.96
N GLY A 80 5.46 -7.06 3.94
CA GLY A 80 5.98 -6.42 5.16
C GLY A 80 4.89 -6.09 6.19
N PHE A 81 3.80 -5.43 5.77
CA PHE A 81 2.68 -5.13 6.66
C PHE A 81 1.86 -6.37 7.03
N SER A 82 1.49 -7.18 6.04
CA SER A 82 0.72 -8.42 6.26
C SER A 82 1.36 -9.33 7.33
N ILE A 83 2.66 -9.58 7.21
CA ILE A 83 3.44 -10.43 8.13
C ILE A 83 3.56 -9.78 9.50
N TRP A 84 3.88 -8.48 9.55
CA TRP A 84 4.00 -7.73 10.81
C TRP A 84 2.68 -7.73 11.60
N ALA A 85 1.56 -7.44 10.93
CA ALA A 85 0.25 -7.42 11.56
C ALA A 85 -0.13 -8.81 12.09
N ALA A 86 0.08 -9.86 11.30
CA ALA A 86 -0.17 -11.24 11.72
C ALA A 86 0.65 -11.65 12.96
N GLN A 87 1.93 -11.28 13.00
CA GLN A 87 2.84 -11.60 14.10
C GLN A 87 2.54 -10.83 15.38
N HIS A 88 2.40 -9.51 15.28
CA HIS A 88 2.40 -8.62 16.44
C HIS A 88 0.99 -8.31 16.95
N TYR A 89 -0.03 -8.41 16.10
CA TYR A 89 -1.42 -8.07 16.45
C TYR A 89 -2.35 -9.28 16.39
N GLY A 90 -1.88 -10.45 15.96
CA GLY A 90 -2.67 -11.70 15.96
C GLY A 90 -3.87 -11.68 15.01
N VAL A 91 -3.83 -10.83 13.97
CA VAL A 91 -4.88 -10.76 12.95
C VAL A 91 -4.73 -11.87 11.90
N ARG A 92 -5.78 -12.10 11.13
CA ARG A 92 -5.76 -12.89 9.90
C ARG A 92 -5.47 -11.97 8.71
N ALA A 93 -4.21 -11.85 8.33
CA ALA A 93 -3.77 -10.97 7.25
C ALA A 93 -3.92 -11.64 5.87
N HIS A 94 -4.46 -10.90 4.91
CA HIS A 94 -4.54 -11.27 3.51
C HIS A 94 -3.94 -10.16 2.66
N GLY A 95 -2.78 -10.41 2.07
CA GLY A 95 -2.12 -9.51 1.14
C GLY A 95 -2.37 -9.88 -0.31
N VAL A 96 -2.61 -8.87 -1.15
CA VAL A 96 -2.68 -9.04 -2.61
C VAL A 96 -1.66 -8.14 -3.30
N THR A 97 -0.99 -8.65 -4.33
CA THR A 97 -0.03 -7.89 -5.13
C THR A 97 -0.15 -8.24 -6.62
N LEU A 98 0.26 -7.30 -7.48
CA LEU A 98 0.38 -7.47 -8.93
C LEU A 98 1.81 -7.83 -9.37
N SER A 99 2.70 -8.21 -8.44
CA SER A 99 4.03 -8.76 -8.72
C SER A 99 4.11 -10.21 -8.25
N ARG A 100 4.48 -11.14 -9.16
CA ARG A 100 4.65 -12.56 -8.80
C ARG A 100 5.86 -12.75 -7.90
N GLN A 101 6.95 -12.02 -8.15
CA GLN A 101 8.17 -12.12 -7.34
C GLN A 101 7.95 -11.67 -5.90
N GLN A 102 7.14 -10.62 -5.70
CA GLN A 102 6.73 -10.17 -4.38
C GLN A 102 5.87 -11.22 -3.66
N ALA A 103 4.87 -11.79 -4.36
CA ALA A 103 3.99 -12.79 -3.77
C ALA A 103 4.76 -14.07 -3.36
N GLU A 104 5.65 -14.56 -4.23
CA GLU A 104 6.48 -15.74 -3.96
C GLU A 104 7.44 -15.52 -2.80
N TRP A 105 8.07 -14.34 -2.72
CA TRP A 105 8.95 -13.98 -1.61
C TRP A 105 8.18 -13.90 -0.28
N ALA A 106 7.03 -13.23 -0.29
CA ALA A 106 6.18 -13.10 0.89
C ALA A 106 5.69 -14.47 1.37
N ALA A 107 5.23 -15.33 0.47
CA ALA A 107 4.80 -16.70 0.79
C ALA A 107 5.93 -17.54 1.39
N ALA A 108 7.15 -17.45 0.84
CA ALA A 108 8.31 -18.13 1.39
C ALA A 108 8.66 -17.63 2.81
N ARG A 109 8.56 -16.32 3.05
CA ARG A 109 8.77 -15.72 4.37
C ARG A 109 7.70 -16.14 5.39
N ILE A 110 6.42 -16.09 5.00
CA ILE A 110 5.28 -16.55 5.82
C ILE A 110 5.49 -17.99 6.29
N LYS A 111 5.88 -18.88 5.36
CA LYS A 111 6.17 -20.28 5.67
C LYS A 111 7.36 -20.44 6.63
N ARG A 112 8.47 -19.73 6.37
CA ARG A 112 9.66 -19.75 7.23
C ARG A 112 9.37 -19.28 8.65
N GLU A 113 8.46 -18.32 8.81
CA GLU A 113 8.06 -17.75 10.09
C GLU A 113 6.88 -18.48 10.74
N GLY A 114 6.34 -19.53 10.10
CA GLY A 114 5.28 -20.38 10.64
C GLY A 114 3.92 -19.70 10.76
N LEU A 115 3.61 -18.75 9.87
CA LEU A 115 2.40 -17.91 9.91
C LEU A 115 1.31 -18.35 8.93
N GLU A 116 1.45 -19.49 8.27
CA GLU A 116 0.53 -19.96 7.23
C GLU A 116 -0.92 -20.14 7.73
N ASP A 117 -1.12 -20.26 9.05
CA ASP A 117 -2.44 -20.35 9.69
C ASP A 117 -3.21 -19.02 9.71
N ARG A 118 -2.52 -17.88 9.57
CA ARG A 118 -3.10 -16.54 9.76
C ARG A 118 -2.59 -15.48 8.80
N CYS A 119 -1.65 -15.78 7.91
CA CYS A 119 -1.14 -14.84 6.93
C CYS A 119 -1.11 -15.51 5.55
N LEU A 120 -1.72 -14.86 4.56
CA LEU A 120 -1.72 -15.30 3.17
C LEU A 120 -1.33 -14.12 2.28
N VAL A 121 -0.46 -14.36 1.30
CA VAL A 121 -0.17 -13.39 0.24
C VAL A 121 -0.38 -14.05 -1.12
N GLU A 122 -1.13 -13.38 -2.00
CA GLU A 122 -1.47 -13.88 -3.33
C GLU A 122 -1.07 -12.90 -4.44
N TYR A 123 -0.63 -13.44 -5.57
CA TYR A 123 -0.61 -12.70 -6.83
C TYR A 123 -2.05 -12.57 -7.35
N ARG A 124 -2.68 -11.43 -7.06
CA ARG A 124 -4.08 -11.16 -7.39
C ARG A 124 -4.32 -9.65 -7.46
N ASP A 125 -5.17 -9.25 -8.40
CA ASP A 125 -5.71 -7.90 -8.41
C ASP A 125 -6.83 -7.76 -7.37
N VAL A 126 -6.83 -6.70 -6.59
CA VAL A 126 -7.90 -6.42 -5.61
C VAL A 126 -9.30 -6.41 -6.25
N ARG A 127 -9.40 -6.02 -7.53
CA ARG A 127 -10.63 -6.00 -8.33
C ARG A 127 -11.14 -7.40 -8.69
N ASP A 128 -10.36 -8.45 -8.45
CA ASP A 128 -10.72 -9.86 -8.65
C ASP A 128 -11.08 -10.57 -7.34
N LEU A 129 -11.01 -9.88 -6.20
CA LEU A 129 -11.50 -10.45 -4.94
C LEU A 129 -13.02 -10.69 -5.01
N PRO A 130 -13.53 -11.79 -4.41
CA PRO A 130 -14.94 -12.13 -4.43
C PRO A 130 -15.86 -10.97 -4.01
N ALA A 131 -17.05 -10.88 -4.62
CA ALA A 131 -17.99 -9.80 -4.31
C ALA A 131 -18.45 -9.81 -2.83
N ASP A 132 -18.50 -10.99 -2.24
CA ASP A 132 -18.84 -11.26 -0.84
C ASP A 132 -17.63 -11.22 0.12
N ALA A 133 -16.43 -10.86 -0.37
CA ALA A 133 -15.27 -10.67 0.49
C ALA A 133 -15.55 -9.57 1.54
N ARG A 134 -15.29 -9.88 2.81
CA ARG A 134 -15.46 -8.96 3.94
C ARG A 134 -14.23 -8.97 4.84
N TYR A 135 -13.77 -7.78 5.22
CA TYR A 135 -12.63 -7.54 6.09
C TYR A 135 -13.01 -6.55 7.19
N ASP A 136 -12.44 -6.76 8.38
CA ASP A 136 -12.61 -5.85 9.50
C ASP A 136 -11.84 -4.55 9.27
N LYS A 137 -10.69 -4.65 8.58
CA LYS A 137 -9.76 -3.55 8.33
C LYS A 137 -9.09 -3.70 6.97
N ILE A 138 -8.78 -2.59 6.32
CA ILE A 138 -8.07 -2.57 5.03
C ILE A 138 -6.94 -1.55 5.08
N ALA A 139 -5.77 -1.92 4.57
CA ALA A 139 -4.65 -1.01 4.34
C ALA A 139 -4.31 -0.94 2.84
N ALA A 140 -3.93 0.23 2.37
CA ALA A 140 -3.28 0.43 1.08
C ALA A 140 -2.10 1.39 1.29
N ILE A 141 -0.88 0.85 1.16
CA ILE A 141 0.37 1.57 1.50
C ILE A 141 1.22 1.68 0.22
N GLY A 142 1.33 2.88 -0.34
CA GLY A 142 2.05 3.14 -1.60
C GLY A 142 1.31 2.61 -2.83
N VAL A 143 -0.03 2.60 -2.78
CA VAL A 143 -0.88 2.06 -3.86
C VAL A 143 -1.56 3.15 -4.68
N ILE A 144 -1.96 4.25 -4.05
CA ILE A 144 -2.85 5.24 -4.67
C ILE A 144 -2.21 5.89 -5.91
N GLU A 145 -0.88 6.04 -5.89
CA GLU A 145 -0.03 6.51 -6.98
C GLU A 145 -0.13 5.61 -8.23
N HIS A 146 -0.54 4.35 -8.06
CA HIS A 146 -0.69 3.35 -9.09
C HIS A 146 -2.15 3.04 -9.45
N VAL A 147 -3.14 3.65 -8.78
CA VAL A 147 -4.57 3.49 -9.13
C VAL A 147 -4.94 4.34 -10.34
N GLY A 148 -4.45 5.57 -10.37
CA GLY A 148 -4.76 6.56 -11.39
C GLY A 148 -6.01 7.34 -11.02
N ILE A 149 -5.93 8.67 -11.12
CA ILE A 149 -6.97 9.58 -10.60
C ILE A 149 -8.37 9.26 -11.15
N PRO A 150 -8.55 8.95 -12.46
CA PRO A 150 -9.87 8.58 -12.99
C PRO A 150 -10.48 7.31 -12.40
N ASN A 151 -9.67 6.45 -11.76
CA ASN A 151 -10.11 5.21 -11.13
C ASN A 151 -10.44 5.36 -9.63
N TYR A 152 -10.19 6.53 -9.03
CA TYR A 152 -10.47 6.74 -7.59
C TYR A 152 -11.92 6.44 -7.21
N PRO A 153 -12.96 6.86 -7.96
CA PRO A 153 -14.35 6.55 -7.59
C PRO A 153 -14.62 5.04 -7.47
N SER A 154 -14.17 4.26 -8.45
CA SER A 154 -14.39 2.80 -8.47
C SER A 154 -13.52 2.10 -7.43
N PHE A 155 -12.28 2.55 -7.23
CA PHE A 155 -11.36 2.01 -6.23
C PHE A 155 -11.91 2.21 -4.81
N PHE A 156 -12.24 3.45 -4.42
CA PHE A 156 -12.74 3.74 -3.08
C PHE A 156 -14.12 3.14 -2.83
N GLY A 157 -14.98 3.06 -3.85
CA GLY A 157 -16.25 2.33 -3.76
C GLY A 157 -16.02 0.85 -3.47
N ARG A 158 -15.13 0.19 -4.22
CA ARG A 158 -14.83 -1.23 -4.05
C ARG A 158 -14.21 -1.54 -2.68
N VAL A 159 -13.27 -0.70 -2.22
CA VAL A 159 -12.66 -0.86 -0.88
C VAL A 159 -13.75 -0.78 0.20
N LYS A 160 -14.71 0.13 0.06
CA LYS A 160 -15.80 0.30 1.02
C LYS A 160 -16.74 -0.91 1.06
N GLU A 161 -17.09 -1.46 -0.11
CA GLU A 161 -17.93 -2.68 -0.20
C GLU A 161 -17.31 -3.91 0.47
N MET A 162 -15.97 -3.97 0.54
CA MET A 162 -15.24 -5.07 1.18
C MET A 162 -15.06 -4.88 2.68
N LEU A 163 -15.36 -3.70 3.24
CA LEU A 163 -15.35 -3.49 4.68
C LEU A 163 -16.66 -3.98 5.31
N VAL A 164 -16.54 -4.50 6.53
CA VAL A 164 -17.69 -4.65 7.44
C VAL A 164 -18.14 -3.27 7.96
N ASP A 165 -19.37 -3.20 8.46
CA ASP A 165 -19.86 -2.00 9.13
C ASP A 165 -18.98 -1.65 10.34
N GLY A 166 -18.56 -0.39 10.43
CA GLY A 166 -17.61 0.08 11.44
C GLY A 166 -16.15 -0.33 11.20
N GLY A 167 -15.85 -0.98 10.07
CA GLY A 167 -14.49 -1.29 9.65
C GLY A 167 -13.67 -0.03 9.35
N LEU A 168 -12.34 -0.15 9.38
CA LEU A 168 -11.42 0.96 9.15
C LEU A 168 -10.57 0.73 7.89
N TYR A 169 -10.40 1.80 7.11
CA TYR A 169 -9.48 1.84 5.98
C TYR A 169 -8.37 2.84 6.23
N LEU A 170 -7.14 2.47 5.91
CA LEU A 170 -5.98 3.36 5.92
C LEU A 170 -5.37 3.44 4.53
N ASN A 171 -5.45 4.64 3.93
CA ASN A 171 -4.73 5.01 2.73
C ASN A 171 -3.43 5.74 3.11
N HIS A 172 -2.28 5.18 2.78
CA HIS A 172 -0.98 5.82 2.93
C HIS A 172 -0.33 5.98 1.56
N GLY A 173 -0.20 7.21 1.06
CA GLY A 173 0.33 7.46 -0.28
C GLY A 173 1.01 8.82 -0.40
N ILE A 174 1.72 9.00 -1.51
CA ILE A 174 2.39 10.23 -1.90
C ILE A 174 1.36 11.16 -2.55
N HIS A 175 1.30 12.39 -2.03
CA HIS A 175 0.48 13.46 -2.58
C HIS A 175 1.35 14.67 -2.91
N HIS A 176 0.95 15.41 -3.93
CA HIS A 176 1.58 16.69 -4.25
C HIS A 176 0.87 17.86 -3.54
N GLU A 177 1.59 18.95 -3.33
CA GLU A 177 1.00 20.20 -2.83
C GLU A 177 0.24 20.96 -3.93
N PHE A 178 -0.59 21.94 -3.55
CA PHE A 178 -1.50 22.63 -4.47
C PHE A 178 -0.77 23.36 -5.61
N HIS A 179 0.45 23.84 -5.38
CA HIS A 179 1.26 24.56 -6.38
C HIS A 179 2.26 23.69 -7.11
N TRP A 180 2.19 22.37 -6.92
CA TRP A 180 3.09 21.44 -7.57
C TRP A 180 3.00 21.53 -9.09
N LYS A 181 4.16 21.40 -9.74
CA LYS A 181 4.28 21.36 -11.19
C LYS A 181 5.13 20.17 -11.57
N ARG A 182 4.71 19.50 -12.65
CA ARG A 182 5.50 18.45 -13.28
C ARG A 182 6.85 19.02 -13.74
N THR A 183 7.93 18.33 -13.38
CA THR A 183 9.30 18.70 -13.73
C THR A 183 9.94 17.63 -14.62
N SER A 184 11.12 17.90 -15.17
CA SER A 184 11.91 16.90 -15.88
C SER A 184 12.26 15.68 -15.00
N GLN A 185 12.39 15.86 -13.68
CA GLN A 185 12.57 14.75 -12.75
C GLN A 185 11.31 13.89 -12.65
N THR A 186 10.13 14.53 -12.60
CA THR A 186 8.86 13.81 -12.66
C THR A 186 8.71 13.04 -13.98
N ASP A 187 9.11 13.65 -15.10
CA ASP A 187 9.10 12.97 -16.41
C ASP A 187 10.02 11.76 -16.45
N PHE A 188 11.20 11.86 -15.84
CA PHE A 188 12.12 10.73 -15.70
C PHE A 188 11.48 9.60 -14.89
N LEU A 189 10.89 9.91 -13.73
CA LEU A 189 10.20 8.93 -12.89
C LEU A 189 9.10 8.22 -13.67
N TYR A 190 8.22 8.97 -14.35
CA TYR A 190 7.12 8.37 -15.12
C TYR A 190 7.58 7.63 -16.37
N ARG A 191 8.78 7.88 -16.89
CA ARG A 191 9.28 7.18 -18.06
C ARG A 191 10.04 5.90 -17.73
N TYR A 192 10.81 5.91 -16.64
CA TYR A 192 11.80 4.86 -16.37
C TYR A 192 11.59 4.12 -15.05
N VAL A 193 10.82 4.68 -14.12
CA VAL A 193 10.66 4.10 -12.77
C VAL A 193 9.22 3.64 -12.56
N PHE A 194 8.25 4.55 -12.69
CA PHE A 194 6.82 4.29 -12.46
C PHE A 194 5.96 4.73 -13.66
N PRO A 195 5.86 3.91 -14.73
CA PRO A 195 5.08 4.23 -15.93
C PRO A 195 3.59 4.46 -15.72
N ASN A 196 3.04 3.95 -14.62
CA ASN A 196 1.66 4.18 -14.19
C ASN A 196 1.56 5.14 -13.00
N GLY A 197 2.64 5.85 -12.63
CA GLY A 197 2.60 6.83 -11.57
C GLY A 197 1.65 7.98 -11.93
N ASP A 198 0.72 8.27 -11.02
CA ASP A 198 -0.22 9.39 -11.13
C ASP A 198 -0.44 9.98 -9.73
N LEU A 199 0.16 11.15 -9.49
CA LEU A 199 0.11 11.81 -8.19
C LEU A 199 -1.07 12.76 -8.14
N SER A 200 -1.93 12.57 -7.14
CA SER A 200 -3.02 13.49 -6.81
C SER A 200 -2.65 14.45 -5.69
N GLY A 201 -3.39 15.56 -5.62
CA GLY A 201 -3.45 16.37 -4.41
C GLY A 201 -4.17 15.62 -3.29
N VAL A 202 -3.82 15.92 -2.03
CA VAL A 202 -4.52 15.33 -0.88
C VAL A 202 -6.01 15.68 -0.87
N THR A 203 -6.37 16.91 -1.25
CA THR A 203 -7.76 17.39 -1.29
C THR A 203 -8.59 16.70 -2.36
N GLU A 204 -8.01 16.42 -3.53
CA GLU A 204 -8.67 15.65 -4.61
C GLU A 204 -8.97 14.24 -4.15
N THR A 205 -8.00 13.59 -3.50
CA THR A 205 -8.16 12.24 -2.94
C THR A 205 -9.27 12.21 -1.89
N LEU A 206 -9.26 13.14 -0.94
CA LEU A 206 -10.30 13.25 0.10
C LEU A 206 -11.68 13.53 -0.50
N THR A 207 -11.78 14.37 -1.53
CA THR A 207 -13.04 14.65 -2.23
C THR A 207 -13.64 13.37 -2.84
N GLU A 208 -12.83 12.55 -3.50
CA GLU A 208 -13.30 11.28 -4.08
C GLU A 208 -13.65 10.23 -3.00
N MET A 209 -12.93 10.22 -1.88
CA MET A 209 -13.30 9.40 -0.73
C MET A 209 -14.66 9.84 -0.15
N GLU A 210 -14.88 11.13 0.10
CA GLU A 210 -16.17 11.63 0.60
C GLU A 210 -17.33 11.33 -0.37
N ARG A 211 -17.10 11.44 -1.68
CA ARG A 211 -18.08 11.06 -2.72
C ARG A 211 -18.45 9.57 -2.68
N ALA A 212 -17.49 8.70 -2.36
CA ALA A 212 -17.75 7.27 -2.09
C ALA A 212 -18.37 7.04 -0.68
N GLY A 213 -18.63 8.11 0.08
CA GLY A 213 -19.26 8.11 1.39
C GLY A 213 -18.34 7.68 2.52
N TRP A 214 -17.02 7.90 2.39
CA TRP A 214 -16.09 7.72 3.49
C TRP A 214 -16.14 8.90 4.45
N GLU A 215 -15.88 8.63 5.73
CA GLU A 215 -15.71 9.66 6.75
C GLU A 215 -14.23 9.73 7.14
N LEU A 216 -13.65 10.93 7.07
CA LEU A 216 -12.26 11.15 7.46
C LEU A 216 -12.14 11.17 8.99
N LEU A 217 -11.37 10.23 9.54
CA LEU A 217 -11.11 10.17 10.99
C LEU A 217 -9.80 10.86 11.38
N ASP A 218 -8.79 10.82 10.51
CA ASP A 218 -7.45 11.33 10.78
C ASP A 218 -6.67 11.59 9.48
N LEU A 219 -5.79 12.59 9.50
CA LEU A 219 -4.87 12.90 8.41
C LEU A 219 -3.51 13.29 8.99
N GLU A 220 -2.46 12.55 8.64
CA GLU A 220 -1.10 12.78 9.12
C GLU A 220 -0.13 12.98 7.95
N ASN A 221 0.71 14.02 8.01
CA ASN A 221 1.70 14.33 6.99
C ASN A 221 3.07 13.81 7.37
N LEU A 222 3.63 12.91 6.55
CA LEU A 222 4.93 12.27 6.79
C LEU A 222 6.07 12.78 5.88
N ARG A 223 5.95 13.97 5.27
CA ARG A 223 6.91 14.49 4.27
C ARG A 223 8.37 14.45 4.74
N LYS A 224 8.65 14.84 5.99
CA LYS A 224 10.02 14.86 6.53
C LYS A 224 10.57 13.43 6.73
N HIS A 225 9.71 12.46 7.00
CA HIS A 225 10.13 11.07 7.13
C HIS A 225 10.45 10.47 5.75
N TYR A 226 9.67 10.79 4.72
CA TYR A 226 9.96 10.35 3.34
C TYR A 226 11.32 10.88 2.87
N ALA A 227 11.60 12.16 3.13
CA ALA A 227 12.88 12.79 2.79
C ALA A 227 14.10 12.14 3.46
N ARG A 228 13.91 11.47 4.62
CA ARG A 228 14.96 10.72 5.31
C ARG A 228 15.03 9.25 4.87
N THR A 229 13.94 8.73 4.31
CA THR A 229 13.87 7.34 3.81
C THR A 229 14.63 7.22 2.50
N CYS A 230 14.58 8.25 1.64
CA CYS A 230 15.32 8.33 0.38
C CYS A 230 16.79 8.71 0.60
#